data_AF-A0A357YWY5-F1
#
_entry.id   AF-A0A357YWY5-F1
#
_cell.length_a   1.000
_cell.length_b   1.000
_cell.length_c   1.000
_cell.angle_alpha   90.00
_cell.angle_beta   90.00
_cell.angle_gamma   90.00
#
_symmetry.space_group_name_H-M   'P 1'
#
loop_
_entity.id
_entity.type
_entity.pdbx_description
1 polymer ?
#
loop_
_entity_poly.entity_id
_entity_poly.type
_entity_poly.pdbx_seq_one_letter_code
_entity_poly.pdbx_strand_id
1 'polypeptide(L)'
;MESYTIESSKKKSRLPARLDFLQSGTGLVLGLFVWVHIVLDASIILGPRAFNWVSKNMELAFLSDTGHGYPIAVFFAVFIVFFLFIVHALLGIRKFPISWKQHRIIKDQMAMMRHQDTNLWYIQVLTGFIMLFAGPVHLYTMLTHPGSIDPYLSAGRVLGGNM
;
A
#
# COMPACT_ATOMS: atom_id res chain seq x y z
N MET A 1 -10.80 -37.21 27.57
CA MET A 1 -9.74 -36.46 28.26
C MET A 1 -8.36 -36.68 27.65
N GLU A 2 -8.10 -37.80 26.96
CA GLU A 2 -6.82 -38.06 26.27
C GLU A 2 -6.48 -37.10 25.11
N SER A 3 -7.47 -36.45 24.47
CA SER A 3 -7.18 -35.51 23.37
C SER A 3 -6.51 -34.21 23.83
N TYR A 4 -6.78 -33.77 25.07
CA TYR A 4 -6.18 -32.54 25.64
C TYR A 4 -4.73 -32.76 26.08
N THR A 5 -4.35 -33.99 26.44
CA THR A 5 -2.98 -34.35 26.86
C THR A 5 -2.01 -34.50 25.68
N ILE A 6 -2.50 -34.91 24.51
CA ILE A 6 -1.68 -35.01 23.28
C ILE A 6 -1.27 -33.61 22.77
N GLU A 7 -2.10 -32.58 22.97
CA GLU A 7 -1.76 -31.19 22.65
C GLU A 7 -0.73 -30.57 23.61
N SER A 8 -0.75 -30.96 24.89
CA SER A 8 0.14 -30.41 25.93
C SER A 8 1.64 -30.64 25.65
N SER A 9 1.99 -31.74 24.97
CA SER A 9 3.37 -32.11 24.62
C SER A 9 3.85 -31.53 23.27
N LYS A 10 2.93 -30.97 22.46
CA LYS A 10 3.24 -30.47 21.12
C LYS A 10 3.62 -29.00 21.18
N LYS A 11 4.83 -28.65 20.69
CA LYS A 11 5.26 -27.24 20.60
C LYS A 11 4.24 -26.43 19.81
N LYS A 12 3.86 -25.25 20.34
CA LYS A 12 2.94 -24.31 19.67
C LYS A 12 3.46 -23.94 18.28
N SER A 13 2.55 -23.82 17.31
CA SER A 13 2.89 -23.39 15.95
C SER A 13 3.54 -22.01 15.96
N ARG A 14 4.63 -21.84 15.20
CA ARG A 14 5.30 -20.55 15.00
C ARG A 14 4.60 -19.66 13.95
N LEU A 15 3.52 -20.14 13.34
CA LEU A 15 2.81 -19.43 12.28
C LEU A 15 2.27 -18.06 12.73
N PRO A 16 1.61 -17.90 13.90
CA PRO A 16 1.11 -16.58 14.32
C PRO A 16 2.22 -15.53 14.43
N ALA A 17 3.38 -15.91 14.98
CA ALA A 17 4.55 -15.02 15.09
C ALA A 17 5.09 -14.61 13.71
N ARG A 18 5.17 -15.55 12.76
CA ARG A 18 5.59 -15.25 11.38
C ARG A 18 4.62 -14.30 10.68
N LEU A 19 3.32 -14.50 10.86
CA LEU A 19 2.30 -13.65 10.24
C LEU A 19 2.25 -12.25 10.85
N ASP A 20 2.55 -12.11 12.14
CA ASP A 20 2.65 -10.81 12.80
C ASP A 20 3.90 -10.05 12.32
N PHE A 21 5.05 -10.74 12.24
CA PHE A 21 6.27 -10.19 11.67
C PHE A 21 6.09 -9.74 10.22
N LEU A 22 5.44 -10.56 9.38
CA LEU A 22 5.19 -10.21 7.98
C LEU A 22 4.21 -9.03 7.84
N GLN A 23 3.21 -8.93 8.72
CA GLN A 23 2.27 -7.80 8.72
C GLN A 23 2.99 -6.48 8.99
N SER A 24 3.84 -6.46 10.03
CA SER A 24 4.64 -5.29 10.41
C SER A 24 5.68 -4.97 9.33
N GLY A 25 6.38 -5.98 8.80
CA GLY A 25 7.39 -5.81 7.76
C GLY A 25 6.82 -5.24 6.46
N THR A 26 5.70 -5.79 5.97
CA THR A 26 5.03 -5.27 4.77
C THR A 26 4.48 -3.87 4.98
N GLY A 27 3.94 -3.57 6.17
CA GLY A 27 3.47 -2.22 6.51
C GLY A 27 4.59 -1.19 6.55
N LEU A 28 5.75 -1.54 7.11
CA LEU A 28 6.93 -0.67 7.12
C LEU A 28 7.43 -0.36 5.70
N VAL A 29 7.55 -1.40 4.86
CA VAL A 29 8.00 -1.23 3.47
C VAL A 29 7.02 -0.35 2.69
N LEU A 30 5.71 -0.57 2.82
CA LEU A 30 4.70 0.26 2.15
C LEU A 30 4.69 1.70 2.68
N GLY A 31 4.87 1.90 3.99
CA GLY A 31 4.96 3.24 4.58
C GLY A 31 6.15 4.03 4.04
N LEU A 32 7.33 3.41 3.98
CA LEU A 32 8.52 4.01 3.38
C LEU A 32 8.35 4.26 1.88
N PHE A 33 7.72 3.32 1.16
CA PHE A 33 7.38 3.49 -0.24
C PHE A 33 6.49 4.72 -0.45
N VAL A 34 5.42 4.90 0.33
CA VAL A 34 4.53 6.06 0.22
C VAL A 34 5.27 7.37 0.50
N TRP A 35 6.18 7.39 1.47
CA TRP A 35 7.03 8.57 1.71
C TRP A 35 7.86 8.95 0.50
N VAL A 36 8.60 8.00 -0.07
CA VAL A 36 9.40 8.23 -1.28
C VAL A 36 8.50 8.61 -2.46
N HIS A 37 7.41 7.88 -2.65
CA HIS A 37 6.46 8.08 -3.74
C HIS A 37 5.89 9.50 -3.76
N ILE A 38 5.43 10.01 -2.61
CA ILE A 38 4.91 11.39 -2.52
C ILE A 38 6.01 12.41 -2.86
N VAL A 39 7.26 12.19 -2.44
CA VAL A 39 8.38 13.10 -2.76
C VAL A 39 8.69 13.10 -4.26
N LEU A 40 8.71 11.92 -4.89
CA LEU A 40 8.94 11.79 -6.33
C LEU A 40 7.82 12.45 -7.13
N ASP A 41 6.56 12.20 -6.75
CA ASP A 41 5.39 12.79 -7.42
C ASP A 41 5.33 14.30 -7.22
N ALA A 42 5.69 14.80 -6.04
CA ALA A 42 5.74 16.23 -5.72
C ALA A 42 6.81 17.02 -6.50
N SER A 43 7.72 16.35 -7.21
CA SER A 43 8.70 17.01 -8.08
C SER A 43 8.05 17.91 -9.15
N ILE A 44 6.77 17.70 -9.49
CA ILE A 44 6.00 18.58 -10.37
C ILE A 44 5.87 20.02 -9.85
N ILE A 45 5.95 20.24 -8.53
CA ILE A 45 5.94 21.57 -7.91
C ILE A 45 7.15 22.40 -8.35
N LEU A 46 8.28 21.73 -8.64
CA LEU A 46 9.49 22.37 -9.19
C LEU A 46 9.39 22.61 -10.71
N GLY A 47 8.32 22.12 -11.34
CA GLY A 47 7.98 22.32 -12.74
C GLY A 47 7.98 21.02 -13.57
N PRO A 48 7.38 21.04 -14.77
CA PRO A 48 7.24 19.84 -15.63
C PRO A 48 8.57 19.19 -16.00
N ARG A 49 9.63 20.00 -16.18
CA ARG A 49 10.97 19.49 -16.50
C ARG A 49 11.55 18.65 -15.35
N ALA A 50 11.33 19.05 -14.10
CA ALA A 50 11.81 18.32 -12.93
C ALA A 50 11.10 16.96 -12.80
N PHE A 51 9.76 16.95 -12.93
CA PHE A 51 8.98 15.71 -12.92
C PHE A 51 9.38 14.77 -14.05
N ASN A 52 9.53 15.28 -15.28
CA ASN A 52 9.96 14.46 -16.42
C ASN A 52 11.38 13.90 -16.22
N TRP A 53 12.28 14.66 -15.59
CA TRP A 53 13.60 14.15 -15.23
C TRP A 53 13.49 12.99 -14.22
N VAL A 54 12.66 13.13 -13.18
CA VAL A 54 12.41 12.06 -12.20
C VAL A 54 11.82 10.82 -12.87
N SER A 55 10.76 10.97 -13.66
CA SER A 55 10.08 9.84 -14.30
C SER A 55 11.00 9.10 -15.28
N LYS A 56 11.79 9.83 -16.08
CA LYS A 56 12.77 9.22 -16.99
C LYS A 56 13.91 8.50 -16.26
N ASN A 57 14.35 8.99 -15.10
CA ASN A 57 15.31 8.25 -14.28
C ASN A 57 14.71 6.95 -13.71
N MET A 58 13.42 6.94 -13.34
CA MET A 58 12.73 5.72 -12.91
C MET A 58 12.54 4.70 -14.06
N GLU A 59 12.42 5.18 -15.30
CA GLU A 59 12.48 4.35 -16.50
C GLU A 59 13.90 3.93 -16.88
N LEU A 60 14.94 4.25 -16.09
CA LEU A 60 16.33 3.94 -16.42
C LEU A 60 16.80 4.56 -17.75
N ALA A 61 16.31 5.76 -18.09
CA ALA A 61 16.69 6.46 -19.33
C ALA A 61 18.21 6.70 -19.47
N PHE A 62 18.94 6.81 -18.35
CA PHE A 62 20.40 6.93 -18.36
C PHE A 62 21.13 5.66 -18.86
N LEU A 63 20.45 4.51 -18.91
CA LEU A 63 20.94 3.25 -19.49
C LEU A 63 20.39 3.01 -20.91
N SER A 64 19.61 3.94 -21.46
CA SER A 64 19.01 3.83 -22.78
C SER A 64 19.81 4.66 -23.78
N ASP A 65 20.28 4.01 -24.85
CA ASP A 65 21.03 4.69 -25.92
C ASP A 65 20.23 5.82 -26.59
N THR A 66 18.90 5.73 -26.55
CA THR A 66 17.98 6.72 -27.12
C THR A 66 17.49 7.75 -26.10
N GLY A 67 17.79 7.56 -24.81
CA GLY A 67 17.28 8.40 -23.72
C GLY A 67 15.77 8.29 -23.48
N HIS A 68 15.06 7.40 -24.20
CA HIS A 68 13.61 7.25 -24.05
C HIS A 68 13.20 6.45 -22.82
N GLY A 69 14.12 5.68 -22.23
CA GLY A 69 13.87 4.84 -21.05
C GLY A 69 13.20 3.51 -21.38
N TYR A 70 13.07 2.68 -20.35
CA TYR A 70 12.50 1.34 -20.38
C TYR A 70 11.26 1.29 -19.46
N PRO A 71 10.04 1.54 -19.99
CA PRO A 71 8.81 1.46 -19.21
C PRO A 71 8.60 0.11 -18.50
N ILE A 72 9.21 -0.96 -19.00
CA ILE A 72 9.18 -2.28 -18.35
C ILE A 72 9.81 -2.27 -16.94
N ALA A 73 10.77 -1.38 -16.66
CA ALA A 73 11.33 -1.22 -15.33
C ALA A 73 10.27 -0.74 -14.33
N VAL A 74 9.47 0.25 -14.75
CA VAL A 74 8.34 0.77 -13.97
C VAL A 74 7.28 -0.31 -13.77
N PHE A 75 6.96 -1.10 -14.80
CA PHE A 75 6.03 -2.23 -14.68
C PHE A 75 6.42 -3.18 -13.54
N PHE A 76 7.69 -3.63 -13.50
CA PHE A 76 8.13 -4.54 -12.45
C PHE A 76 8.12 -3.89 -11.07
N ALA A 77 8.51 -2.62 -10.97
CA ALA A 77 8.44 -1.88 -9.71
C ALA A 77 7.00 -1.81 -9.19
N VAL A 78 6.04 -1.42 -10.03
CA VAL A 78 4.62 -1.36 -9.68
C VAL A 78 4.07 -2.74 -9.34
N PHE A 79 4.45 -3.79 -10.09
CA PHE A 79 4.03 -5.16 -9.82
C PHE A 79 4.46 -5.64 -8.42
N ILE A 80 5.71 -5.37 -8.03
CA ILE A 80 6.23 -5.72 -6.70
C ILE A 80 5.46 -4.97 -5.60
N VAL A 81 5.24 -3.67 -5.78
CA VAL A 81 4.48 -2.86 -4.81
C VAL A 81 3.03 -3.34 -4.73
N PHE A 82 2.40 -3.69 -5.84
CA PHE A 82 1.04 -4.20 -5.86
C PHE A 82 0.94 -5.56 -5.15
N PHE A 83 1.89 -6.46 -5.39
CA PHE A 83 1.95 -7.72 -4.65
C PHE A 83 2.11 -7.48 -3.14
N LEU A 84 3.02 -6.58 -2.73
CA LEU A 84 3.21 -6.20 -1.33
C LEU A 84 1.94 -5.59 -0.72
N PHE A 85 1.22 -4.74 -1.47
CA PHE A 85 -0.05 -4.15 -1.05
C PHE A 85 -1.11 -5.23 -0.77
N ILE A 86 -1.26 -6.21 -1.67
CA ILE A 86 -2.19 -7.33 -1.48
C ILE A 86 -1.82 -8.16 -0.25
N VAL A 87 -0.54 -8.53 -0.10
CA VAL A 87 -0.07 -9.30 1.06
C VAL A 87 -0.33 -8.53 2.36
N HIS A 88 -0.02 -7.23 2.39
CA HIS A 88 -0.27 -6.39 3.56
C HIS A 88 -1.76 -6.31 3.90
N ALA A 89 -2.62 -6.09 2.90
CA ALA A 89 -4.08 -6.04 3.06
C ALA A 89 -4.65 -7.36 3.62
N LEU A 90 -4.24 -8.51 3.08
CA LEU A 90 -4.67 -9.83 3.55
C LEU A 90 -4.23 -10.10 5.00
N LEU A 91 -3.07 -9.59 5.41
CA LEU A 91 -2.61 -9.72 6.79
C LEU A 91 -3.35 -8.75 7.72
N GLY A 92 -3.54 -7.50 7.30
CA GLY A 92 -4.18 -6.44 8.06
C GLY A 92 -5.68 -6.65 8.30
N ILE A 93 -6.41 -7.20 7.33
CA ILE A 93 -7.86 -7.43 7.45
C ILE A 93 -8.22 -8.37 8.62
N ARG A 94 -7.29 -9.23 9.05
CA ARG A 94 -7.47 -10.10 10.23
C ARG A 94 -7.62 -9.34 11.54
N LYS A 95 -7.22 -8.06 11.58
CA LYS A 95 -7.35 -7.19 12.75
C LYS A 95 -8.68 -6.41 12.75
N PHE A 96 -9.49 -6.51 11.70
CA PHE A 96 -10.73 -5.74 11.59
C PHE A 96 -11.83 -6.31 12.50
N PRO A 97 -12.78 -5.48 12.97
CA PRO A 97 -14.00 -5.98 13.60
C PRO A 97 -14.81 -6.81 12.59
N ILE A 98 -14.96 -8.13 12.81
CA ILE A 98 -15.60 -9.04 11.84
C ILE A 98 -17.11 -9.18 12.05
N SER A 99 -17.65 -8.58 13.11
CA SER A 99 -19.08 -8.65 13.45
C SER A 99 -19.62 -7.30 13.90
N TRP A 100 -20.92 -7.08 13.69
CA TRP A 100 -21.62 -5.90 14.18
C TRP A 100 -21.45 -5.70 15.69
N LYS A 101 -21.49 -6.80 16.46
CA LYS A 101 -21.29 -6.77 17.92
C LYS A 101 -19.91 -6.22 18.28
N GLN A 102 -18.84 -6.71 17.65
CA GLN A 102 -17.47 -6.20 17.90
C GLN A 102 -17.32 -4.74 17.49
N HIS A 103 -17.88 -4.36 16.34
CA HIS A 103 -17.86 -2.99 15.88
C HIS A 103 -18.53 -2.05 16.89
N ARG A 104 -19.73 -2.39 17.35
CA ARG A 104 -20.46 -1.61 18.37
C ARG A 104 -19.66 -1.49 19.67
N ILE A 105 -19.12 -2.59 20.18
CA ILE A 105 -18.31 -2.59 21.42
C ILE A 105 -17.11 -1.64 21.30
N ILE A 106 -16.37 -1.70 20.19
CA ILE A 106 -15.21 -0.82 19.98
C ILE A 106 -15.64 0.65 19.92
N LYS A 107 -16.75 0.94 19.22
CA LYS A 107 -17.29 2.31 19.13
C LYS A 107 -17.71 2.86 20.50
N ASP A 108 -18.37 2.05 21.31
CA ASP A 108 -18.78 2.43 22.67
C ASP A 108 -17.55 2.67 23.56
N GLN A 109 -16.55 1.79 23.47
CA GLN A 109 -15.29 1.92 24.22
C GLN A 109 -14.50 3.16 23.80
N MET A 110 -14.44 3.49 22.50
CA MET A 110 -13.79 4.70 22.01
C MET A 110 -14.47 5.97 22.56
N ALA A 111 -15.80 5.99 22.57
CA ALA A 111 -16.58 7.12 23.09
C ALA A 111 -16.37 7.31 24.61
N MET A 112 -16.28 6.21 25.35
CA MET A 112 -16.01 6.22 26.80
C MET A 112 -14.58 6.63 27.13
N MET A 113 -13.58 5.98 26.53
CA MET A 113 -12.17 6.17 26.91
C MET A 113 -11.59 7.49 26.41
N ARG A 114 -12.06 8.01 25.27
CA ARG A 114 -11.54 9.22 24.61
C ARG A 114 -10.01 9.20 24.45
N HIS A 115 -9.44 8.01 24.26
CA HIS A 115 -7.99 7.79 24.15
C HIS A 115 -7.53 7.95 22.70
N GLN A 116 -6.50 8.77 22.48
CA GLN A 116 -6.04 9.15 21.14
C GLN A 116 -5.61 7.95 20.30
N ASP A 117 -4.74 7.08 20.82
CA ASP A 117 -4.20 5.97 20.02
C ASP A 117 -5.26 4.93 19.67
N THR A 118 -6.25 4.75 20.55
CA THR A 118 -7.39 3.88 20.28
C THR A 118 -8.22 4.43 19.12
N ASN A 119 -8.40 5.75 19.09
CA ASN A 119 -9.11 6.41 18.00
C ASN A 119 -8.30 6.36 16.70
N LEU A 120 -6.98 6.55 16.74
CA LEU A 120 -6.10 6.44 15.58
C LEU A 120 -6.09 5.03 15.01
N TRP A 121 -6.08 4.00 15.85
CA TRP A 121 -6.21 2.62 15.37
C TRP A 121 -7.52 2.39 14.60
N TYR A 122 -8.62 2.97 15.07
CA TYR A 122 -9.89 2.88 14.34
C TYR A 122 -9.83 3.63 12.99
N ILE A 123 -9.14 4.77 12.93
CA ILE A 123 -8.87 5.48 11.67
C ILE A 123 -8.00 4.64 10.74
N GLN A 124 -7.01 3.88 11.24
CA GLN A 124 -6.23 2.95 10.43
C GLN A 124 -7.11 1.86 9.82
N VAL A 125 -8.07 1.31 10.57
CA VAL A 125 -9.05 0.34 10.04
C VAL A 125 -9.89 0.98 8.93
N LEU A 126 -10.43 2.18 9.16
CA LEU A 126 -11.28 2.88 8.19
C LEU A 126 -10.52 3.23 6.90
N THR A 127 -9.35 3.85 7.01
CA THR A 127 -8.51 4.22 5.87
C THR A 127 -7.97 3.01 5.14
N GLY A 128 -7.56 1.96 5.88
CA GLY A 128 -7.23 0.64 5.34
C GLY A 128 -8.34 0.07 4.47
N PHE A 129 -9.59 0.11 4.97
CA PHE A 129 -10.76 -0.36 4.23
C PHE A 129 -11.01 0.46 2.95
N ILE A 130 -10.92 1.79 3.01
CA ILE A 130 -11.06 2.66 1.83
C ILE A 130 -9.98 2.34 0.77
N MET A 131 -8.74 2.14 1.22
CA MET A 131 -7.62 1.82 0.33
C MET A 131 -7.79 0.48 -0.39
N LEU A 132 -8.59 -0.48 0.12
CA LEU A 132 -8.89 -1.72 -0.61
C LEU A 132 -9.58 -1.46 -1.96
N PHE A 133 -10.23 -0.31 -2.12
CA PHE A 133 -10.88 0.08 -3.37
C PHE A 133 -10.03 1.10 -4.15
N ALA A 134 -9.55 2.15 -3.47
CA ALA A 134 -8.77 3.20 -4.13
C ALA A 134 -7.38 2.75 -4.59
N GLY A 135 -6.69 1.95 -3.77
CA GLY A 135 -5.33 1.48 -4.03
C GLY A 135 -5.20 0.64 -5.30
N PRO A 136 -6.02 -0.43 -5.46
CA PRO A 136 -5.97 -1.27 -6.66
C PRO A 136 -6.26 -0.51 -7.95
N VAL A 137 -7.18 0.46 -7.96
CA VAL A 137 -7.46 1.28 -9.15
C VAL A 137 -6.22 2.05 -9.59
N HIS A 138 -5.56 2.72 -8.65
CA HIS A 138 -4.31 3.45 -8.92
C HIS A 138 -3.21 2.50 -9.40
N LEU A 139 -2.93 1.43 -8.64
CA LEU A 139 -1.86 0.48 -8.96
C LEU A 139 -2.08 -0.24 -10.29
N TYR A 140 -3.31 -0.65 -10.59
CA TYR A 140 -3.65 -1.28 -11.87
C TYR A 140 -3.44 -0.33 -13.05
N THR A 141 -3.78 0.95 -12.89
CA THR A 141 -3.58 1.94 -13.95
C THR A 141 -2.10 2.16 -14.24
N MET A 142 -1.26 2.25 -13.20
CA MET A 142 0.19 2.39 -13.36
C MET A 142 0.83 1.12 -13.90
N LEU A 143 0.32 -0.05 -13.52
CA LEU A 143 0.80 -1.35 -14.01
C LEU A 143 0.52 -1.53 -15.50
N THR A 144 -0.66 -1.13 -15.97
CA THR A 144 -1.08 -1.34 -17.37
C THR A 144 -0.58 -0.26 -18.32
N HIS A 145 -0.26 0.94 -17.81
CA HIS A 145 0.25 2.05 -18.61
C HIS A 145 1.58 2.59 -18.05
N PRO A 146 2.63 1.76 -17.90
CA PRO A 146 3.85 2.13 -17.19
C PRO A 146 4.65 3.23 -17.90
N GLY A 147 4.49 3.39 -19.22
CA GLY A 147 5.14 4.44 -20.01
C GLY A 147 4.34 5.74 -20.14
N SER A 148 3.22 5.86 -19.41
CA SER A 148 2.34 7.05 -19.44
C SER A 148 2.60 8.01 -18.27
N ILE A 149 3.79 7.95 -17.68
CA ILE A 149 4.18 8.72 -16.49
C ILE A 149 5.04 9.90 -16.93
N ASP A 150 4.37 10.95 -17.38
CA ASP A 150 4.96 12.26 -17.67
C ASP A 150 4.05 13.37 -17.14
N PRO A 151 4.51 14.63 -17.09
CA PRO A 151 3.74 15.73 -16.51
C PRO A 151 2.36 15.94 -17.14
N TYR A 152 2.24 15.75 -18.45
CA TYR A 152 1.03 16.03 -19.22
C TYR A 152 0.07 14.86 -19.23
N LEU A 153 0.55 13.63 -19.46
CA LEU A 153 -0.29 12.43 -19.39
C LEU A 153 -0.83 12.19 -17.97
N SER A 154 -0.03 12.51 -16.95
CA SER A 154 -0.47 12.43 -15.55
C SER A 154 -1.54 13.47 -15.24
N ALA A 155 -1.36 14.73 -15.68
CA ALA A 155 -2.37 15.78 -15.51
C ALA A 155 -3.67 15.47 -16.27
N GLY A 156 -3.57 14.98 -17.52
CA GLY A 156 -4.73 14.57 -18.32
C GLY A 156 -5.57 13.50 -17.65
N ARG A 157 -4.93 12.56 -16.94
CA ARG A 157 -5.62 11.51 -16.19
C ARG A 157 -6.39 12.03 -14.97
N VAL A 158 -5.86 13.04 -14.29
CA VAL A 158 -6.50 13.66 -13.11
C VAL A 158 -7.73 14.46 -13.50
N LEU A 159 -7.65 15.21 -14.60
CA LEU A 159 -8.72 16.11 -15.04
C LEU A 159 -9.76 15.43 -15.96
N GLY A 160 -9.52 14.16 -16.36
CA GLY A 160 -10.41 13.45 -17.28
C GLY A 160 -10.35 14.01 -18.70
N GLY A 161 -9.14 14.17 -19.23
CA GLY A 161 -8.90 14.79 -20.53
C GLY A 161 -9.52 14.02 -21.68
N ASN A 162 -10.63 14.53 -22.23
CA ASN A 162 -10.83 14.53 -23.68
C ASN A 162 -9.71 15.41 -24.27
N MET A 163 -8.64 14.77 -24.75
CA MET A 163 -7.70 15.36 -25.71
C MET A 163 -7.66 14.44 -26.93
#